data_AF-A0A9D2G2I8-F1
#
_entry.id   AF-A0A9D2G2I8-F1
#
_cell.length_a   1.000
_cell.length_b   1.000
_cell.length_c   1.000
_cell.angle_alpha   90.00
_cell.angle_beta   90.00
_cell.angle_gamma   90.00
#
_symmetry.space_group_name_H-M   'P 1'
#
loop_
_entity.id
_entity.type
_entity.pdbx_description
1 polymer ?
#
loop_
_entity_poly.entity_id
_entity_poly.type
_entity_poly.pdbx_seq_one_letter_code
_entity_poly.pdbx_strand_id
1 'polypeptide(L)'
;MNKDAEIEQYFTLWEDPFPFEAEYDHWVRRGKLLRVWLDLPGICDVPMNVEVVGDLPRGNKKGASLDLELRFLFLKGSVYQDEAEYYREEKSHMAAESYIPCGTFSPGNDPEFVESPTVLVRGTVLSAEPAEMDGDRLYKIGLRVGGCVFRALATDGFGKRGIRESNILSGFFHVLGKVKRREDQ
;
A
#
# COMPACT_ATOMS: atom_id res chain seq x y z
N MET A 1 0.81 22.88 -5.30
CA MET A 1 1.89 22.12 -4.65
C MET A 1 2.54 21.20 -5.69
N ASN A 2 3.85 20.98 -5.63
CA ASN A 2 4.51 20.00 -6.51
C ASN A 2 4.14 18.59 -6.02
N LYS A 3 3.45 17.80 -6.84
CA LYS A 3 2.99 16.44 -6.48
C LYS A 3 4.14 15.53 -6.04
N ASP A 4 5.33 15.69 -6.64
CA ASP A 4 6.50 14.91 -6.24
C ASP A 4 6.99 15.29 -4.82
N ALA A 5 6.85 16.55 -4.40
CA ALA A 5 7.22 16.98 -3.05
C ALA A 5 6.24 16.48 -1.99
N GLU A 6 4.94 16.50 -2.28
CA GLU A 6 3.91 15.91 -1.42
C GLU A 6 4.13 14.40 -1.21
N ILE A 7 4.42 13.68 -2.29
CA ILE A 7 4.66 12.24 -2.25
C ILE A 7 5.88 11.89 -1.39
N GLU A 8 6.97 12.67 -1.45
CA GLU A 8 8.14 12.46 -0.59
C GLU A 8 7.81 12.69 0.89
N GLN A 9 6.96 13.67 1.22
CA GLN A 9 6.53 13.92 2.60
C GLN A 9 5.80 12.72 3.22
N TYR A 10 5.04 11.96 2.43
CA TYR A 10 4.39 10.73 2.91
C TYR A 10 5.36 9.70 3.49
N PHE A 11 6.59 9.67 2.99
CA PHE A 11 7.61 8.77 3.52
C PHE A 11 8.21 9.29 4.81
N THR A 12 8.38 10.61 4.95
CA THR A 12 8.98 11.25 6.13
C THR A 12 8.06 11.30 7.36
N LEU A 13 6.77 10.99 7.20
CA LEU A 13 5.81 10.92 8.32
C LEU A 13 6.14 9.83 9.35
N TRP A 14 6.96 8.84 8.99
CA TRP A 14 7.52 7.87 9.94
C TRP A 14 9.02 8.10 10.05
N GLU A 15 9.53 8.22 11.29
CA GLU A 15 10.95 8.44 11.56
C GLU A 15 11.79 7.23 11.15
N ASP A 16 11.37 6.03 11.54
CA ASP A 16 12.09 4.80 11.21
C ASP A 16 11.67 4.27 9.84
N PRO A 17 12.60 3.94 8.93
CA PRO A 17 12.24 3.26 7.70
C PRO A 17 11.71 1.85 7.95
N PHE A 18 10.79 1.38 7.10
CA PHE A 18 10.24 0.02 7.18
C PHE A 18 10.35 -0.66 5.81
N PRO A 19 11.53 -1.22 5.49
CA PRO A 19 11.76 -1.86 4.22
C PRO A 19 11.06 -3.23 4.15
N PHE A 20 10.56 -3.54 2.97
CA PHE A 20 10.12 -4.87 2.55
C PHE A 20 11.17 -5.43 1.59
N GLU A 21 11.50 -6.71 1.77
CA GLU A 21 12.22 -7.45 0.75
C GLU A 21 11.28 -7.69 -0.44
N ALA A 22 11.77 -7.33 -1.63
CA ALA A 22 11.03 -7.47 -2.86
C ALA A 22 11.93 -7.96 -3.97
N GLU A 23 11.35 -8.62 -4.97
CA GLU A 23 12.05 -8.96 -6.21
C GLU A 23 11.56 -8.08 -7.36
N TYR A 24 12.51 -7.55 -8.13
CA TYR A 24 12.24 -6.84 -9.36
C TYR A 24 11.59 -7.77 -10.39
N ASP A 25 10.45 -7.38 -10.97
CA ASP A 25 9.89 -8.05 -12.14
C ASP A 25 10.22 -7.29 -13.42
N HIS A 26 9.51 -6.19 -13.68
CA HIS A 26 9.73 -5.33 -14.84
C HIS A 26 9.08 -3.95 -14.67
N TRP A 27 9.58 -3.00 -15.47
CA TRP A 27 8.89 -1.73 -15.70
C TRP A 27 7.65 -1.95 -16.55
N VAL A 28 6.51 -1.47 -16.06
CA VAL A 28 5.27 -1.49 -16.81
C VAL A 28 5.40 -0.53 -18.00
N ARG A 29 4.82 -0.90 -19.15
CA ARG A 29 5.08 -0.31 -20.50
C ARG A 29 5.10 1.23 -20.58
N ARG A 30 4.57 1.98 -19.60
CA ARG A 30 4.65 3.45 -19.51
C ARG A 30 4.78 3.93 -18.05
N GLY A 31 5.78 4.77 -17.79
CA GLY A 31 5.79 5.68 -16.63
C GLY A 31 6.65 5.24 -15.43
N LYS A 32 6.21 5.67 -14.24
CA LYS A 32 6.85 5.41 -12.93
C LYS A 32 6.37 4.09 -12.27
N LEU A 33 5.68 3.22 -13.01
CA LEU A 33 5.11 1.97 -12.46
C LEU A 33 6.08 0.81 -12.58
N LEU A 34 6.45 0.25 -11.43
CA LEU A 34 7.28 -0.93 -11.30
C LEU A 34 6.43 -2.10 -10.80
N ARG A 35 6.52 -3.25 -11.47
CA ARG A 35 6.03 -4.50 -10.89
C ARG A 35 7.12 -5.14 -10.04
N VAL A 36 6.75 -5.53 -8.83
CA VAL A 36 7.57 -6.29 -7.90
C VAL A 36 6.83 -7.52 -7.40
N TRP A 37 7.59 -8.49 -6.90
CA TRP A 37 7.07 -9.58 -6.09
C TRP A 37 7.48 -9.32 -4.65
N LEU A 38 6.51 -9.25 -3.74
CA LEU A 38 6.77 -9.10 -2.32
C LEU A 38 6.81 -10.46 -1.65
N ASP A 39 7.84 -10.67 -0.84
CA ASP A 39 7.86 -11.77 0.13
C ASP A 39 7.29 -11.26 1.45
N LEU A 40 6.03 -11.63 1.71
CA LEU A 40 5.30 -11.20 2.89
C LEU A 40 5.09 -12.40 3.83
N PRO A 41 5.51 -12.32 5.11
CA PRO A 41 5.15 -13.30 6.11
C PRO A 41 3.65 -13.62 6.13
N GLY A 42 3.32 -14.88 5.79
CA GLY A 42 1.95 -15.38 5.73
C GLY A 42 1.17 -15.07 4.44
N ILE A 43 1.78 -14.37 3.48
CA ILE A 43 1.23 -14.12 2.14
C ILE A 43 2.36 -14.33 1.12
N CYS A 44 2.56 -15.55 0.64
CA CYS A 44 3.66 -15.87 -0.27
C CYS A 44 3.45 -15.28 -1.68
N ASP A 45 4.55 -14.84 -2.30
CA ASP A 45 4.68 -14.44 -3.71
C ASP A 45 3.60 -13.49 -4.20
N VAL A 46 3.55 -12.30 -3.59
CA VAL A 46 2.50 -11.32 -3.89
C VAL A 46 2.95 -10.38 -5.01
N PRO A 47 2.34 -10.43 -6.19
CA PRO A 47 2.63 -9.46 -7.23
C PRO A 47 2.02 -8.11 -6.84
N MET A 48 2.79 -7.04 -7.04
CA MET A 48 2.36 -5.69 -6.74
C MET A 48 2.91 -4.72 -7.77
N ASN A 49 2.04 -3.86 -8.29
CA ASN A 49 2.46 -2.67 -9.02
C ASN A 49 2.62 -1.53 -8.01
N VAL A 50 3.77 -0.85 -8.05
CA VAL A 50 4.08 0.30 -7.21
C VAL A 50 4.38 1.51 -8.09
N GLU A 51 3.86 2.67 -7.72
CA GLU A 51 4.35 3.93 -8.28
C GLU A 51 5.65 4.31 -7.57
N VAL A 52 6.74 4.29 -8.34
CA VAL A 52 8.08 4.53 -7.83
C VAL A 52 8.28 6.02 -7.54
N VAL A 53 8.75 6.28 -6.32
CA VAL A 53 9.04 7.60 -5.78
C VAL A 53 10.56 7.81 -5.75
N GLY A 54 10.99 9.01 -6.13
CA GLY A 54 12.40 9.35 -6.24
C GLY A 54 13.07 8.72 -7.47
N ASP A 55 14.27 8.18 -7.27
CA ASP A 55 15.09 7.65 -8.35
C ASP A 55 14.60 6.29 -8.85
N LEU A 56 14.41 6.20 -10.17
CA LEU A 56 14.03 4.95 -10.83
C LEU A 56 15.23 3.99 -10.86
N PRO A 57 15.15 2.79 -10.26
CA PRO A 57 16.21 1.80 -10.41
C PRO A 57 16.31 1.33 -11.87
N ARG A 58 17.44 1.64 -12.53
CA ARG A 58 17.70 1.24 -13.92
C ARG A 58 18.64 0.05 -13.97
N GLY A 59 18.47 -0.80 -14.98
CA GLY A 59 19.40 -1.91 -15.26
C GLY A 59 19.23 -3.17 -14.41
N ASN A 60 18.21 -3.23 -13.54
CA ASN A 60 17.90 -4.44 -12.78
C ASN A 60 17.40 -5.56 -13.70
N LYS A 61 17.80 -6.79 -13.38
CA LYS A 61 17.30 -8.01 -14.02
C LYS A 61 16.11 -8.53 -13.22
N LYS A 62 15.19 -9.22 -13.89
CA LYS A 62 14.10 -9.96 -13.24
C LYS A 62 14.65 -10.89 -12.15
N GLY A 63 14.02 -10.88 -10.97
CA GLY A 63 14.45 -11.60 -9.77
C GLY A 63 15.55 -10.90 -8.97
N ALA A 64 16.00 -9.70 -9.36
CA ALA A 64 16.93 -8.94 -8.54
C ALA A 64 16.24 -8.48 -7.25
N SER A 65 16.87 -8.78 -6.10
CA SER A 65 16.42 -8.31 -4.79
C SER A 65 16.45 -6.78 -4.72
N LEU A 66 15.40 -6.21 -4.14
CA LEU A 66 15.17 -4.79 -3.91
C LEU A 66 14.80 -4.58 -2.45
N ASP A 67 15.37 -3.55 -1.84
CA ASP A 67 14.90 -3.02 -0.57
C ASP A 67 13.85 -1.94 -0.86
N LEU A 68 12.59 -2.25 -0.60
CA LEU A 68 11.47 -1.41 -0.99
C LEU A 68 10.76 -0.87 0.24
N GLU A 69 10.70 0.46 0.38
CA GLU A 69 9.82 1.07 1.36
C GLU A 69 8.47 1.38 0.73
N LEU A 70 7.38 0.97 1.38
CA LEU A 70 6.03 1.10 0.86
C LEU A 70 5.20 2.13 1.65
N ARG A 71 4.30 2.82 0.95
CA ARG A 71 3.21 3.60 1.54
C ARG A 71 1.90 3.28 0.83
N PHE A 72 0.86 2.99 1.61
CA PHE A 72 -0.47 2.67 1.13
C PHE A 72 -1.38 3.87 1.35
N LEU A 73 -1.74 4.58 0.29
CA LEU A 73 -2.64 5.73 0.36
C LEU A 73 -4.08 5.26 0.24
N PHE A 74 -4.86 5.37 1.30
CA PHE A 74 -6.27 5.00 1.30
C PHE A 74 -7.07 5.90 0.36
N LEU A 75 -7.71 5.30 -0.64
CA LEU A 75 -8.48 6.01 -1.65
C LEU A 75 -9.96 6.07 -1.28
N LYS A 76 -10.53 4.91 -0.96
CA LYS A 76 -11.95 4.75 -0.63
C LYS A 76 -12.19 3.40 0.03
N GLY A 77 -13.23 3.34 0.85
CA GLY A 77 -13.61 2.10 1.52
C GLY A 77 -14.48 2.37 2.73
N SER A 78 -14.40 1.47 3.69
CA SER A 78 -15.18 1.49 4.91
C SER A 78 -14.33 1.11 6.12
N VAL A 79 -14.72 1.63 7.27
CA VAL A 79 -14.16 1.25 8.57
C VAL A 79 -15.25 0.56 9.36
N TYR A 80 -14.91 -0.58 9.93
CA TYR A 80 -15.76 -1.33 10.83
C TYR A 80 -15.13 -1.32 12.21
N GLN A 81 -15.96 -1.27 13.24
CA GLN A 81 -15.59 -1.25 14.64
C GLN A 81 -14.75 -2.47 15.01
N ASP A 82 -15.15 -3.64 14.53
CA ASP A 82 -14.50 -4.93 14.79
C ASP A 82 -14.81 -5.95 13.69
N GLU A 83 -14.21 -7.13 13.79
CA GLU A 83 -14.39 -8.25 12.86
C GLU A 83 -15.85 -8.76 12.83
N ALA A 84 -16.57 -8.68 13.95
CA ALA A 84 -17.96 -9.11 14.00
C ALA A 84 -18.88 -8.15 13.23
N GLU A 85 -18.65 -6.84 13.30
CA GLU A 85 -19.33 -5.86 12.47
C GLU A 85 -18.97 -6.04 11.00
N TYR A 86 -17.68 -6.22 10.70
CA TYR A 86 -17.23 -6.51 9.33
C TYR A 86 -18.00 -7.68 8.72
N TYR A 87 -18.10 -8.83 9.40
CA TYR A 87 -18.82 -9.98 8.85
C TYR A 87 -20.34 -9.82 8.79
N ARG A 88 -20.93 -8.95 9.63
CA ARG A 88 -22.37 -8.64 9.55
C ARG A 88 -22.70 -7.74 8.36
N GLU A 89 -21.81 -6.79 8.04
CA GLU A 89 -22.10 -5.72 7.09
C GLU A 89 -21.46 -5.90 5.71
N GLU A 90 -20.26 -6.46 5.65
CA GLU A 90 -19.55 -6.71 4.40
C GLU A 90 -20.20 -7.89 3.65
N LYS A 91 -20.72 -7.60 2.47
CA LYS A 91 -21.43 -8.58 1.63
C LYS A 91 -20.50 -9.41 0.77
N SER A 92 -19.21 -9.08 0.75
CA SER A 92 -18.24 -9.78 -0.10
C SER A 92 -17.85 -11.17 0.43
N HIS A 93 -18.23 -11.54 1.66
CA HIS A 93 -17.82 -12.78 2.35
C HIS A 93 -16.30 -13.04 2.35
N MET A 94 -15.50 -11.98 2.21
CA MET A 94 -14.04 -12.08 2.25
C MET A 94 -13.56 -12.11 3.70
N ALA A 95 -12.32 -12.52 3.92
CA ALA A 95 -11.71 -12.45 5.23
C ALA A 95 -11.47 -10.97 5.64
N ALA A 96 -11.62 -10.70 6.95
CA ALA A 96 -11.36 -9.39 7.55
C ALA A 96 -9.90 -8.94 7.34
N GLU A 97 -8.99 -9.90 7.13
CA GLU A 97 -7.64 -9.64 6.66
C GLU A 97 -7.43 -10.28 5.29
N SER A 98 -7.21 -9.46 4.28
CA SER A 98 -6.94 -9.92 2.92
C SER A 98 -6.21 -8.86 2.10
N TYR A 99 -5.42 -9.34 1.14
CA TYR A 99 -4.75 -8.53 0.13
C TYR A 99 -5.16 -9.03 -1.24
N ILE A 100 -5.59 -8.14 -2.12
CA ILE A 100 -5.91 -8.46 -3.51
C ILE A 100 -5.25 -7.42 -4.42
N PRO A 101 -4.26 -7.82 -5.24
CA PRO A 101 -3.66 -6.91 -6.20
C PRO A 101 -4.70 -6.52 -7.25
N CYS A 102 -4.83 -5.22 -7.50
CA CYS A 102 -5.73 -4.68 -8.50
C CYS A 102 -4.90 -4.05 -9.63
N GLY A 103 -5.32 -4.20 -10.88
CA GLY A 103 -4.59 -3.55 -11.97
C GLY A 103 -3.19 -4.14 -12.25
N THR A 104 -2.87 -5.34 -11.75
CA THR A 104 -1.59 -6.03 -12.04
C THR A 104 -1.69 -6.99 -13.22
N PHE A 105 -2.84 -7.63 -13.40
CA PHE A 105 -3.09 -8.53 -14.53
C PHE A 105 -4.46 -8.24 -15.12
N SER A 106 -4.56 -8.36 -16.44
CA SER A 106 -5.84 -8.34 -17.10
C SER A 106 -6.60 -9.64 -16.80
N PRO A 107 -7.85 -9.58 -16.27
CA PRO A 107 -8.64 -10.77 -16.00
C PRO A 107 -8.95 -11.62 -17.24
N GLY A 108 -8.83 -11.05 -18.44
CA GLY A 108 -9.21 -11.70 -19.71
C GLY A 108 -8.26 -11.43 -20.87
N ASN A 109 -6.99 -11.09 -20.60
CA ASN A 109 -6.02 -10.66 -21.63
C ASN A 109 -6.51 -9.48 -22.48
N ASP A 110 -7.33 -8.61 -21.89
CA ASP A 110 -7.81 -7.37 -22.48
C ASP A 110 -6.61 -6.49 -22.91
N PRO A 111 -6.47 -6.21 -24.22
CA PRO A 111 -5.38 -5.38 -24.73
C PRO A 111 -5.47 -3.91 -24.29
N GLU A 112 -6.65 -3.44 -23.88
CA GLU A 112 -6.88 -2.09 -23.36
C GLU A 112 -6.70 -1.99 -21.84
N PHE A 113 -6.29 -3.09 -21.19
CA PHE A 113 -6.05 -3.12 -19.76
C PHE A 113 -4.94 -2.12 -19.38
N VAL A 114 -5.32 -1.18 -18.51
CA VAL A 114 -4.38 -0.21 -17.94
C VAL A 114 -3.92 -0.71 -16.59
N GLU A 115 -2.64 -1.02 -16.50
CA GLU A 115 -2.02 -1.34 -15.23
C GLU A 115 -2.02 -0.15 -14.28
N SER A 116 -2.25 -0.42 -12.99
CA SER A 116 -2.27 0.61 -11.95
C SER A 116 -1.66 0.09 -10.65
N PRO A 117 -1.14 0.97 -9.77
CA PRO A 117 -0.57 0.59 -8.49
C PRO A 117 -1.66 0.53 -7.41
N THR A 118 -2.80 -0.09 -7.72
CA THR A 118 -3.95 -0.13 -6.81
C THR A 118 -4.04 -1.51 -6.17
N VAL A 119 -4.42 -1.56 -4.90
CA VAL A 119 -4.67 -2.82 -4.19
C VAL A 119 -5.96 -2.70 -3.41
N LEU A 120 -6.67 -3.81 -3.27
CA LEU A 120 -7.79 -3.93 -2.35
C LEU A 120 -7.28 -4.63 -1.10
N VAL A 121 -7.29 -3.90 0.02
CA VAL A 121 -6.76 -4.40 1.30
C VAL A 121 -7.85 -4.35 2.34
N ARG A 122 -7.91 -5.41 3.14
CA ARG A 122 -8.65 -5.48 4.39
C ARG A 122 -7.67 -5.83 5.47
N GLY A 123 -7.68 -5.07 6.55
CA GLY A 123 -6.74 -5.29 7.62
C GLY A 123 -7.23 -4.78 8.95
N THR A 124 -6.62 -5.29 10.00
CA THR A 124 -6.84 -4.83 11.37
C THR A 124 -5.94 -3.63 11.65
N VAL A 125 -6.53 -2.54 12.12
CA VAL A 125 -5.79 -1.35 12.55
C VAL A 125 -5.06 -1.68 13.86
N LEU A 126 -3.74 -1.66 13.83
CA LEU A 126 -2.88 -1.83 15.01
C LEU A 126 -2.56 -0.51 15.70
N SER A 127 -2.45 0.56 14.92
CA SER A 127 -2.22 1.91 15.40
C SER A 127 -2.89 2.92 14.47
N ALA A 128 -3.35 4.03 15.04
CA ALA A 128 -3.92 5.14 14.30
C ALA A 128 -3.54 6.45 14.98
N GLU A 129 -2.63 7.20 14.35
CA GLU A 129 -2.13 8.46 14.86
C GLU A 129 -2.54 9.59 13.92
N PRO A 130 -3.19 10.65 14.43
CA PRO A 130 -3.42 11.84 13.62
C PRO A 130 -2.09 12.51 13.29
N ALA A 131 -1.96 13.00 12.07
CA ALA A 131 -0.86 13.80 11.59
C ALA A 131 -1.42 14.98 10.78
N GLU A 132 -0.58 15.99 10.59
CA GLU A 132 -0.88 17.15 9.77
C GLU A 132 0.21 17.28 8.71
N MET A 133 -0.19 17.48 7.46
CA MET A 133 0.70 17.71 6.34
C MET A 133 0.13 18.85 5.51
N ASP A 134 0.88 19.93 5.36
CA ASP A 134 0.47 21.13 4.62
C ASP A 134 -0.92 21.70 5.06
N GLY A 135 -1.28 21.52 6.33
CA GLY A 135 -2.56 21.96 6.92
C GLY A 135 -3.70 20.96 6.78
N ASP A 136 -3.51 19.87 6.04
CA ASP A 136 -4.48 18.79 5.91
C ASP A 136 -4.29 17.75 7.02
N ARG A 137 -5.42 17.32 7.61
CA ARG A 137 -5.44 16.24 8.59
C ARG A 137 -5.45 14.89 7.91
N LEU A 138 -4.56 14.02 8.36
CA LEU A 138 -4.43 12.64 7.94
C LEU A 138 -4.21 11.72 9.14
N TYR A 139 -4.34 10.43 8.91
CA TYR A 139 -4.01 9.38 9.86
C TYR A 139 -2.85 8.55 9.33
N LYS A 140 -1.82 8.39 10.16
CA LYS A 140 -0.81 7.35 10.05
C LYS A 140 -1.38 6.07 10.65
N ILE A 141 -1.50 5.03 9.83
CA ILE A 141 -2.16 3.79 10.20
C ILE A 141 -1.18 2.63 10.07
N GLY A 142 -0.97 1.89 11.15
CA GLY A 142 -0.38 0.56 11.10
C GLY A 142 -1.47 -0.45 10.79
N LEU A 143 -1.50 -0.98 9.57
CA LEU A 143 -2.54 -1.89 9.11
C LEU A 143 -2.01 -3.32 9.01
N ARG A 144 -2.48 -4.21 9.89
CA ARG A 144 -2.12 -5.64 9.84
C ARG A 144 -2.92 -6.37 8.78
N VAL A 145 -2.23 -7.16 7.97
CA VAL A 145 -2.82 -8.12 7.04
C VAL A 145 -2.03 -9.41 7.14
N GLY A 146 -2.62 -10.44 7.73
CA GLY A 146 -1.91 -11.69 8.00
C GLY A 146 -0.74 -11.45 8.95
N GLY A 147 0.47 -11.90 8.56
CA GLY A 147 1.70 -11.73 9.34
C GLY A 147 2.42 -10.40 9.12
N CYS A 148 1.87 -9.48 8.31
CA CYS A 148 2.53 -8.25 7.88
C CYS A 148 1.83 -6.99 8.39
N VAL A 149 2.59 -5.91 8.55
CA VAL A 149 2.06 -4.58 8.88
C VAL A 149 2.38 -3.61 7.75
N PHE A 150 1.35 -3.08 7.11
CA PHE A 150 1.47 -2.02 6.12
C PHE A 150 1.37 -0.65 6.77
N ARG A 151 2.19 0.29 6.29
CA ARG A 151 2.08 1.70 6.65
C ARG A 151 1.12 2.38 5.70
N ALA A 152 -0.09 2.64 6.19
CA ALA A 152 -1.15 3.29 5.45
C ALA A 152 -1.31 4.75 5.87
N LEU A 153 -1.69 5.58 4.91
CA LEU A 153 -2.08 6.97 5.10
C LEU A 153 -3.51 7.14 4.64
N ALA A 154 -4.33 7.79 5.45
CA ALA A 154 -5.70 8.12 5.09
C ALA A 154 -6.03 9.55 5.46
N THR A 155 -6.75 10.26 4.59
CA THR A 155 -7.31 11.57 4.93
C THR A 155 -8.42 11.40 5.97
N ASP A 156 -8.74 12.48 6.70
CA ASP A 156 -9.78 12.48 7.74
C ASP A 156 -11.19 12.31 7.15
N GLY A 157 -11.55 11.06 6.82
CA GLY A 157 -12.80 10.66 6.19
C GLY A 157 -13.66 9.70 7.03
N PHE A 158 -13.24 9.40 8.25
CA PHE A 158 -13.84 8.34 9.09
C PHE A 158 -14.99 8.83 9.99
N GLY A 159 -15.39 10.10 9.84
CA GLY A 159 -16.45 10.72 10.63
C GLY A 159 -16.10 10.90 12.12
N LYS A 160 -17.08 11.33 12.93
CA LYS A 160 -16.87 11.71 14.34
C LYS A 160 -16.28 10.62 15.24
N ARG A 161 -16.47 9.35 14.90
CA ARG A 161 -15.92 8.23 15.69
C ARG A 161 -14.41 8.08 15.48
N GLY A 162 -13.90 8.55 14.34
CA GLY A 162 -12.50 8.40 13.92
C GLY A 162 -12.15 6.95 13.62
N ILE A 163 -10.91 6.74 13.19
CA ILE A 163 -10.28 5.41 13.09
C ILE A 163 -9.51 5.12 14.37
N ARG A 164 -9.56 3.87 14.85
CA ARG A 164 -8.95 3.44 16.11
C ARG A 164 -8.34 2.05 15.98
N GLU A 165 -7.48 1.70 16.93
CA GLU A 165 -6.97 0.35 17.08
C GLU A 165 -8.10 -0.68 17.17
N SER A 166 -7.84 -1.88 16.65
CA SER A 166 -8.79 -2.99 16.50
C SER A 166 -9.91 -2.80 15.48
N ASN A 167 -10.05 -1.62 14.87
CA ASN A 167 -10.97 -1.47 13.74
C ASN A 167 -10.51 -2.30 12.54
N ILE A 168 -11.45 -2.68 11.68
CA ILE A 168 -11.15 -3.23 10.36
C ILE A 168 -11.23 -2.11 9.34
N LEU A 169 -10.14 -1.83 8.65
CA LEU A 169 -10.10 -0.93 7.50
C LEU A 169 -10.14 -1.76 6.22
N SER A 170 -11.19 -1.57 5.42
CA SER A 170 -11.43 -2.30 4.17
C SER A 170 -11.55 -1.31 3.03
N GLY A 171 -10.69 -1.40 2.01
CA GLY A 171 -10.81 -0.50 0.87
C GLY A 171 -9.69 -0.59 -0.14
N PHE A 172 -9.77 0.32 -1.12
CA PHE A 172 -8.77 0.47 -2.16
C PHE A 172 -7.67 1.41 -1.69
N PHE A 173 -6.43 1.02 -1.97
CA PHE A 173 -5.25 1.81 -1.68
C PHE A 173 -4.42 1.99 -2.95
N HIS A 174 -3.83 3.16 -3.10
CA HIS A 174 -2.76 3.42 -4.07
C HIS A 174 -1.43 3.13 -3.41
N VAL A 175 -0.54 2.42 -4.09
CA VAL A 175 0.75 2.00 -3.53
C VAL A 175 1.89 2.82 -4.10
N LEU A 176 2.59 3.50 -3.20
CA LEU A 176 3.84 4.17 -3.48
C LEU A 176 5.01 3.30 -3.02
N GLY A 177 6.07 3.24 -3.82
CA GLY A 177 7.28 2.50 -3.50
C GLY A 177 8.52 3.37 -3.61
N LYS A 178 9.31 3.48 -2.55
CA LYS A 178 10.63 4.10 -2.57
C LYS A 178 11.68 3.01 -2.54
N VAL A 179 12.38 2.85 -3.66
CA VAL A 179 13.45 1.86 -3.78
C VAL A 179 14.68 2.42 -3.10
N LYS A 180 15.13 1.77 -2.02
CA LYS A 180 16.39 2.14 -1.40
C LYS A 180 17.53 1.66 -2.28
N ARG A 181 18.43 2.57 -2.65
CA ARG A 181 19.71 2.17 -3.21
C ARG A 181 20.46 1.45 -2.08
N ARG A 182 21.05 0.30 -2.37
CA ARG A 182 22.15 -0.19 -1.54
C ARG A 182 23.26 0.84 -1.69
N GLU A 183 23.44 1.68 -0.67
CA GLU A 183 24.69 2.43 -0.54
C GLU A 183 25.79 1.38 -0.35
N ASP A 184 26.65 1.27 -1.37
CA ASP A 184 27.90 0.52 -1.43
C ASP A 184 27.92 -0.90 -0.82
N GLN A 185 27.79 -1.91 -1.69
CA GLN A 185 28.55 -3.17 -1.51
C GLN A 185 29.97 -2.98 -2.01
#